data_AF-A0A398CS71-F1
#
_entry.id   AF-A0A398CS71-F1
#
_cell.length_a   1.000
_cell.length_b   1.000
_cell.length_c   1.000
_cell.angle_alpha   90.00
_cell.angle_beta   90.00
_cell.angle_gamma   90.00
#
_symmetry.space_group_name_H-M   'P 1'
#
loop_
_entity.id
_entity.type
_entity.pdbx_description
1 polymer ?
#
loop_
_entity_poly.entity_id
_entity_poly.type
_entity_poly.pdbx_seq_one_letter_code
_entity_poly.pdbx_strand_id
1 'polypeptide(L)'
;MKQLLVFVLFSALFCWLMFSPIYRHVLVIRQALLQQEADYMLEIGASGRYGYIDGGMIADSRSRLAETGFRSELLEYEVTTTTGAEGNNASAPLPRGVGIRLAISYPYGSLLSIDRLIGVEPPESDARLSAGGMKMSEYVPLREGNA
;
A
#
# COMPACT_ATOMS: atom_id res chain seq x y z
N MET A 1 3.74 -4.00 -48.64
CA MET A 1 3.82 -4.77 -47.38
C MET A 1 4.87 -4.22 -46.41
N LYS A 2 6.13 -3.98 -46.82
CA LYS A 2 7.17 -3.40 -45.94
C LYS A 2 6.77 -2.05 -45.30
N GLN A 3 6.14 -1.16 -46.06
CA GLN A 3 5.68 0.15 -45.55
C GLN A 3 4.61 0.03 -44.46
N LEU A 4 3.67 -0.92 -44.59
CA LEU A 4 2.66 -1.18 -43.55
C LEU A 4 3.32 -1.71 -42.27
N LEU A 5 4.31 -2.59 -42.40
CA LEU A 5 5.02 -3.15 -41.25
C LEU A 5 5.82 -2.07 -40.51
N VAL A 6 6.53 -1.20 -41.24
CA VAL A 6 7.23 -0.04 -40.67
C VAL A 6 6.25 0.91 -39.98
N PHE A 7 5.10 1.20 -40.61
CA PHE A 7 4.07 2.04 -40.03
C PHE A 7 3.54 1.47 -38.70
N VAL A 8 3.23 0.17 -38.65
CA VAL A 8 2.73 -0.48 -37.43
C VAL A 8 3.77 -0.42 -36.30
N LEU A 9 5.03 -0.77 -36.58
CA LEU A 9 6.10 -0.69 -35.58
C LEU A 9 6.30 0.74 -35.05
N PHE A 10 6.31 1.73 -35.94
CA PHE A 10 6.42 3.12 -35.52
C PHE A 10 5.21 3.57 -34.70
N SER A 11 3.99 3.19 -35.09
CA SER A 11 2.78 3.55 -34.35
C SER A 11 2.80 2.99 -32.92
N ALA A 12 3.20 1.73 -32.74
CA ALA A 12 3.32 1.11 -31.43
C ALA A 12 4.37 1.82 -30.56
N LEU A 13 5.53 2.16 -31.14
CA LEU A 13 6.59 2.90 -30.45
C LEU A 13 6.15 4.31 -30.04
N PHE A 14 5.45 5.04 -30.92
CA PHE A 14 4.93 6.37 -30.61
C PHE A 14 3.86 6.32 -29.52
N CYS A 15 2.94 5.35 -29.57
CA CYS A 15 1.97 5.14 -28.50
C CYS A 15 2.68 4.87 -27.18
N TRP A 16 3.68 3.99 -27.17
CA TRP A 16 4.45 3.71 -25.96
C TRP A 16 5.17 4.97 -25.43
N LEU A 17 5.87 5.72 -26.29
CA LEU A 17 6.58 6.94 -25.90
C LEU A 17 5.66 8.02 -25.30
N MET A 18 4.46 8.19 -25.86
CA MET A 18 3.51 9.21 -25.40
C MET A 18 2.93 8.88 -24.02
N PHE A 19 2.71 7.60 -23.73
CA PHE A 19 2.05 7.16 -22.49
C PHE A 19 3.00 6.64 -21.41
N SER A 20 4.25 6.31 -21.76
CA SER A 20 5.26 5.79 -20.83
C SER A 20 5.48 6.67 -19.59
N PRO A 21 5.65 8.00 -19.73
CA PRO A 21 5.81 8.86 -18.57
C PRO A 21 4.58 8.88 -17.65
N ILE A 22 3.39 8.79 -18.23
CA ILE A 22 2.12 8.98 -17.51
C ILE A 22 1.86 7.80 -16.57
N TYR A 23 1.90 6.56 -17.05
CA TYR A 23 1.58 5.42 -16.18
C TYR A 23 2.66 5.22 -15.11
N ARG A 24 3.94 5.51 -15.42
CA ARG A 24 5.02 5.47 -14.43
C ARG A 24 4.80 6.47 -13.30
N HIS A 25 4.38 7.68 -13.64
CA HIS A 25 4.04 8.70 -12.66
C HIS A 25 2.86 8.26 -11.77
N VAL A 26 1.83 7.64 -12.36
CA VAL A 26 0.69 7.08 -11.61
C VAL A 26 1.15 5.99 -10.64
N LEU A 27 2.08 5.10 -11.04
CA LEU A 27 2.63 4.08 -10.15
C LEU A 27 3.38 4.70 -8.97
N VAL A 28 4.24 5.68 -9.23
CA VAL A 28 5.00 6.36 -8.18
C VAL A 28 4.07 7.07 -7.20
N ILE A 29 3.04 7.78 -7.69
CA ILE A 29 2.03 8.40 -6.83
C ILE A 29 1.31 7.36 -5.98
N ARG A 30 0.85 6.25 -6.58
CA ARG A 30 0.15 5.19 -5.83
C ARG A 30 1.03 4.61 -4.74
N GLN A 31 2.30 4.34 -5.04
CA GLN A 31 3.25 3.86 -4.04
C GLN A 31 3.44 4.88 -2.91
N ALA A 32 3.57 6.16 -3.25
CA ALA A 32 3.73 7.23 -2.27
C ALA A 32 2.49 7.38 -1.36
N LEU A 33 1.27 7.31 -1.93
CA LEU A 33 0.02 7.35 -1.18
C LEU A 33 -0.13 6.15 -0.23
N LEU A 34 0.20 4.94 -0.71
CA LEU A 34 0.18 3.75 0.14
C LEU A 34 1.19 3.86 1.28
N GLN A 35 2.40 4.36 1.01
CA GLN A 35 3.42 4.54 2.04
C GLN A 35 2.99 5.60 3.06
N GLN A 36 2.49 6.74 2.60
CA GLN A 36 1.99 7.81 3.46
C GLN A 36 0.87 7.31 4.39
N GLU A 37 -0.06 6.51 3.85
CA GLU A 37 -1.14 5.94 4.64
C GLU A 37 -0.65 4.89 5.64
N ALA A 38 0.31 4.03 5.24
CA ALA A 38 0.92 3.07 6.15
C ALA A 38 1.66 3.76 7.30
N ASP A 39 2.43 4.81 7.00
CA ASP A 39 3.15 5.60 8.00
C ASP A 39 2.17 6.31 8.96
N TYR A 40 1.09 6.88 8.42
CA TYR A 40 0.03 7.50 9.22
C TYR A 40 -0.64 6.50 10.17
N MET A 41 -0.99 5.31 9.66
CA MET A 41 -1.59 4.26 10.48
C MET A 41 -0.64 3.74 11.55
N LEU A 42 0.65 3.61 11.25
CA LEU A 42 1.67 3.22 12.23
C LEU A 42 1.85 4.32 13.29
N GLU A 43 1.81 5.60 12.90
CA GLU A 43 1.91 6.73 13.83
C GLU A 43 0.78 6.70 14.85
N ILE A 44 -0.45 6.49 14.40
CA ILE A 44 -1.63 6.46 15.28
C ILE A 44 -1.71 5.14 16.04
N GLY A 45 -1.57 4.01 15.35
CA GLY A 45 -1.75 2.68 15.93
C GLY A 45 -0.67 2.34 16.97
N ALA A 46 0.58 2.73 16.71
CA ALA A 46 1.68 2.53 17.67
C ALA A 46 1.78 3.65 18.73
N SER A 47 0.87 4.64 18.72
CA SER A 47 0.89 5.73 19.70
C SER A 47 0.63 5.26 21.13
N GLY A 48 0.97 6.11 22.10
CA GLY A 48 0.76 5.86 23.52
C GLY A 48 -0.70 5.60 23.94
N ARG A 49 -1.67 5.98 23.09
CA ARG A 49 -3.10 5.80 23.36
C ARG A 49 -3.63 4.43 22.91
N TYR A 50 -3.12 3.91 21.81
CA TYR A 50 -3.69 2.72 21.17
C TYR A 50 -2.80 1.49 21.38
N GLY A 51 -1.60 1.45 20.81
CA GLY A 51 -0.75 0.26 20.85
C GLY A 51 -1.27 -0.92 20.01
N TYR A 52 -2.17 -0.66 19.04
CA TYR A 52 -2.75 -1.64 18.12
C TYR A 52 -3.27 -0.95 16.86
N ILE A 53 -3.54 -1.73 15.80
CA ILE A 53 -4.21 -1.28 14.57
C ILE A 53 -5.44 -2.18 14.34
N ASP A 54 -6.63 -1.70 14.72
CA ASP A 54 -7.85 -2.49 14.66
C ASP A 54 -8.59 -2.38 13.31
N GLY A 55 -9.71 -3.12 13.21
CA GLY A 55 -10.57 -3.09 12.02
C GLY A 55 -11.19 -1.73 11.74
N GLY A 56 -11.42 -0.90 12.76
CA GLY A 56 -11.95 0.46 12.60
C GLY A 56 -10.95 1.36 11.89
N MET A 57 -9.69 1.36 12.36
CA MET A 57 -8.60 2.10 11.72
C MET A 57 -8.37 1.66 10.26
N ILE A 58 -8.46 0.36 10.00
CA ILE A 58 -8.36 -0.19 8.64
C ILE A 58 -9.54 0.27 7.76
N ALA A 59 -10.76 0.29 8.29
CA ALA A 59 -11.93 0.76 7.54
C ALA A 59 -11.80 2.25 7.18
N ASP A 60 -11.36 3.08 8.12
CA ASP A 60 -11.11 4.51 7.89
C ASP A 60 -10.00 4.72 6.85
N SER A 61 -8.93 3.91 6.91
CA SER A 61 -7.86 3.91 5.91
C SER A 61 -8.37 3.60 4.51
N ARG A 62 -9.23 2.58 4.37
CA ARG A 62 -9.86 2.24 3.09
C ARG A 62 -10.69 3.39 2.55
N SER A 63 -11.40 4.13 3.40
CA SER A 63 -12.17 5.31 3.00
C SER A 63 -11.26 6.41 2.45
N ARG A 64 -10.18 6.75 3.16
CA ARG A 64 -9.22 7.77 2.73
C ARG A 64 -8.54 7.40 1.40
N LEU A 65 -8.11 6.15 1.26
CA LEU A 65 -7.51 5.69 -0.01
C LEU A 65 -8.54 5.69 -1.15
N ALA A 66 -9.81 5.38 -0.88
CA ALA A 66 -10.86 5.44 -1.89
C ALA A 66 -11.07 6.85 -2.45
N GLU A 67 -10.97 7.90 -1.62
CA GLU A 67 -11.05 9.30 -2.05
C GLU A 67 -9.93 9.68 -3.04
N THR A 68 -8.79 8.99 -2.98
CA THR A 68 -7.65 9.21 -3.89
C THR A 68 -7.68 8.33 -5.14
N GLY A 69 -8.72 7.52 -5.33
CA GLY A 69 -8.94 6.69 -6.52
C GLY A 69 -8.52 5.22 -6.40
N PHE A 70 -8.27 4.73 -5.19
CA PHE A 70 -8.13 3.30 -4.94
C PHE A 70 -9.50 2.63 -4.84
N ARG A 71 -9.56 1.35 -5.18
CA ARG A 71 -10.74 0.52 -4.92
C ARG A 71 -10.59 -0.15 -3.56
N SER A 72 -11.49 0.15 -2.63
CA SER A 72 -11.37 -0.30 -1.25
C SER A 72 -11.38 -1.81 -1.14
N GLU A 73 -12.11 -2.52 -1.98
CA GLU A 73 -12.21 -3.97 -2.03
C GLU A 73 -10.93 -4.67 -2.50
N LEU A 74 -10.03 -3.95 -3.17
CA LEU A 74 -8.75 -4.49 -3.66
C LEU A 74 -7.58 -4.24 -2.71
N LEU A 75 -7.78 -3.47 -1.63
CA LEU A 75 -6.74 -3.22 -0.64
C LEU A 75 -6.62 -4.41 0.32
N GLU A 76 -5.40 -4.86 0.55
CA GLU A 76 -5.08 -5.91 1.51
C GLU A 76 -4.20 -5.34 2.61
N TYR A 77 -4.49 -5.72 3.85
CA TYR A 77 -3.79 -5.23 5.04
C TYR A 77 -3.26 -6.41 5.82
N GLU A 78 -1.98 -6.36 6.19
CA GLU A 78 -1.34 -7.34 7.05
C GLU A 78 -0.77 -6.61 8.26
N VAL A 79 -1.24 -6.98 9.45
CA VAL A 79 -0.75 -6.45 10.72
C VAL A 79 -0.09 -7.58 11.49
N THR A 80 1.21 -7.44 11.73
CA THR A 80 2.02 -8.41 12.47
C THR A 80 2.82 -7.72 13.57
N THR A 81 3.39 -8.49 14.49
CA THR A 81 4.17 -7.96 15.61
C THR A 81 5.51 -8.67 15.74
N THR A 82 6.48 -8.03 16.39
CA THR A 82 7.79 -8.65 16.64
C THR A 82 7.76 -9.80 17.63
N THR A 83 6.70 -9.90 18.43
CA THR A 83 6.53 -10.93 19.47
C THR A 83 5.56 -12.05 19.06
N GLY A 84 4.87 -11.90 17.92
CA GLY A 84 3.79 -12.81 17.49
C GLY A 84 2.46 -12.58 18.20
N ALA A 85 2.36 -11.56 19.05
CA ALA A 85 1.09 -11.12 19.64
C ALA A 85 0.16 -10.48 18.59
N GLU A 86 -1.14 -10.45 18.88
CA GLU A 86 -2.16 -9.86 18.00
C GLU A 86 -2.05 -8.33 17.96
N GLY A 87 -1.47 -7.77 16.89
CA GLY A 87 -1.33 -6.33 16.71
C GLY A 87 -2.61 -5.59 16.30
N ASN A 88 -3.71 -6.32 16.14
CA ASN A 88 -5.01 -5.81 15.73
C ASN A 88 -6.08 -5.89 16.83
N ASN A 89 -5.71 -6.28 18.04
CA ASN A 89 -6.63 -6.50 19.14
C ASN A 89 -6.71 -5.28 20.06
N ALA A 90 -7.80 -4.53 19.98
CA ALA A 90 -8.05 -3.36 20.82
C ALA A 90 -8.19 -3.68 22.31
N SER A 91 -8.57 -4.91 22.65
CA SER A 91 -8.72 -5.37 24.04
C SER A 91 -7.39 -5.80 24.67
N ALA A 92 -6.34 -5.99 23.86
CA ALA A 92 -5.00 -6.32 24.32
C ALA A 92 -3.93 -5.44 23.65
N PRO A 93 -3.89 -4.12 23.96
CA PRO A 93 -2.86 -3.22 23.47
C PRO A 93 -1.44 -3.73 23.73
N LEU A 94 -0.57 -3.56 22.73
CA LEU A 94 0.81 -4.00 22.84
C LEU A 94 1.62 -3.01 23.69
N PRO A 95 2.34 -3.47 24.72
CA PRO A 95 3.10 -2.57 25.59
C PRO A 95 4.25 -1.91 24.84
N ARG A 96 4.72 -0.80 25.41
CA ARG A 96 5.84 -0.03 24.88
C ARG A 96 7.04 -0.92 24.53
N GLY A 97 7.58 -0.73 23.33
CA GLY A 97 8.76 -1.45 22.83
C GLY A 97 8.44 -2.70 22.01
N VAL A 98 7.18 -3.13 21.92
CA VAL A 98 6.77 -4.17 20.95
C VAL A 98 6.61 -3.52 19.58
N GLY A 99 7.24 -4.09 18.55
CA GLY A 99 7.14 -3.58 17.19
C GLY A 99 5.83 -4.01 16.53
N ILE A 100 5.08 -3.05 15.99
CA ILE A 100 3.91 -3.26 15.15
C ILE A 100 4.36 -3.08 13.70
N ARG A 101 4.16 -4.10 12.88
CA ARG A 101 4.41 -4.08 11.44
C ARG A 101 3.08 -4.00 10.71
N LEU A 102 3.02 -3.09 9.75
CA LEU A 102 1.88 -2.93 8.85
C LEU A 102 2.37 -3.02 7.42
N ALA A 103 1.68 -3.81 6.60
CA ALA A 103 1.82 -3.80 5.16
C ALA A 103 0.45 -3.60 4.51
N ILE A 104 0.37 -2.67 3.56
CA ILE A 104 -0.79 -2.39 2.73
C ILE A 104 -0.42 -2.77 1.29
N SER A 105 -1.24 -3.61 0.65
CA SER A 105 -0.96 -4.13 -0.68
C SER A 105 -2.12 -3.90 -1.65
N TYR A 106 -1.81 -3.51 -2.88
CA TYR A 106 -2.77 -3.18 -3.94
C TYR A 106 -2.31 -3.71 -5.30
N PRO A 107 -3.19 -4.27 -6.15
CA PRO A 107 -2.76 -4.85 -7.43
C PRO A 107 -2.26 -3.79 -8.42
N TYR A 108 -1.28 -4.14 -9.26
CA TYR A 108 -0.85 -3.29 -10.38
C TYR A 108 -1.97 -3.12 -11.44
N GLY A 109 -2.86 -4.12 -11.55
CA GLY A 109 -3.88 -4.18 -12.58
C GLY A 109 -3.26 -4.21 -13.98
N SER A 110 -3.88 -3.52 -14.94
CA SER A 110 -3.40 -3.47 -16.33
C SER A 110 -2.46 -2.29 -16.62
N LEU A 111 -1.98 -1.58 -15.59
CA LEU A 111 -1.30 -0.28 -15.79
C LEU A 111 -0.01 -0.40 -16.62
N LEU A 112 0.67 -1.53 -16.53
CA LEU A 112 1.92 -1.83 -17.24
C LEU A 112 1.71 -2.60 -18.55
N SER A 113 0.46 -2.86 -18.95
CA SER A 113 0.17 -3.66 -20.15
C SER A 113 0.68 -3.01 -21.45
N ILE A 114 0.87 -1.69 -21.47
CA ILE A 114 1.36 -0.95 -22.62
C ILE A 114 2.83 -1.27 -22.96
N ASP A 115 3.61 -1.76 -21.99
CA ASP A 115 5.00 -2.17 -22.21
C ASP A 115 5.11 -3.36 -23.18
N ARG A 116 4.03 -4.11 -23.38
CA ARG A 116 3.92 -5.13 -24.44
C ARG A 116 4.15 -4.57 -25.84
N LEU A 117 3.86 -3.29 -26.08
CA LEU A 117 4.06 -2.64 -27.39
C LEU A 117 5.54 -2.58 -27.80
N ILE A 118 6.46 -2.64 -26.83
CA ILE A 118 7.91 -2.66 -27.06
C ILE A 118 8.54 -4.03 -26.75
N GLY A 119 7.71 -5.07 -26.57
CA GLY A 119 8.19 -6.43 -26.27
C GLY A 119 8.61 -6.66 -24.82
N VAL A 120 8.21 -5.79 -23.89
CA VAL A 120 8.43 -5.99 -22.45
C VAL A 120 7.21 -6.70 -21.86
N GLU A 121 7.46 -7.79 -21.15
CA GLU A 121 6.41 -8.55 -20.48
C GLU A 121 5.97 -7.81 -19.21
N PRO A 122 4.67 -7.53 -19.02
CA PRO A 122 4.19 -6.89 -17.81
C PRO A 122 4.29 -7.85 -16.62
N PRO A 123 4.22 -7.34 -15.38
CA PRO A 123 4.16 -8.17 -14.19
C PRO A 123 3.00 -9.18 -14.24
N GLU A 124 3.17 -10.26 -13.50
CA GLU A 124 2.13 -11.28 -13.33
C GLU A 124 0.83 -10.67 -12.77
N SER A 125 -0.30 -11.33 -13.04
CA SER A 125 -1.62 -10.79 -12.70
C SER A 125 -1.87 -10.63 -11.19
N ASP A 126 -1.11 -11.37 -10.39
CA ASP A 126 -1.13 -11.33 -8.92
C ASP A 126 -0.08 -10.38 -8.35
N ALA A 127 0.78 -9.77 -9.18
CA ALA A 127 1.76 -8.82 -8.71
C ALA A 127 1.08 -7.60 -8.05
N ARG A 128 1.62 -7.20 -6.90
CA ARG A 128 1.05 -6.13 -6.07
C ARG A 128 2.09 -5.06 -5.76
N LEU A 129 1.62 -3.82 -5.76
CA LEU A 129 2.26 -2.73 -5.04
C LEU A 129 2.10 -3.01 -3.55
N SER A 130 3.16 -2.84 -2.77
CA SER A 130 3.10 -2.97 -1.32
C SER A 130 3.86 -1.82 -0.69
N ALA A 131 3.29 -1.26 0.37
CA ALA A 131 3.92 -0.25 1.20
C ALA A 131 3.71 -0.61 2.66
N GLY A 132 4.63 -0.21 3.51
CA GLY A 132 4.59 -0.65 4.89
C GLY A 132 5.77 -0.19 5.70
N GLY A 133 5.75 -0.59 6.95
CA GLY A 133 6.78 -0.21 7.90
C GLY A 133 6.61 -0.95 9.21
N MET A 134 7.45 -0.56 10.16
CA MET A 134 7.38 -1.06 11.52
C MET A 134 7.64 0.11 12.46
N LYS A 135 6.77 0.26 13.47
CA LYS A 135 6.95 1.24 14.54
C LYS A 135 6.82 0.54 15.89
N MET A 136 7.65 0.97 16.84
CA MET A 136 7.57 0.47 18.21
C MET A 136 6.36 1.09 18.88
N SER A 137 5.55 0.25 19.54
CA SER A 137 4.45 0.72 20.38
C SER A 137 5.00 1.67 21.45
N GLU A 138 4.25 2.73 21.70
CA GLU A 138 4.47 3.70 22.76
C GLU A 138 3.47 3.52 23.91
N TYR A 139 2.57 2.53 23.81
CA TYR A 139 1.48 2.34 24.76
C TYR A 139 1.99 2.09 26.18
N VAL A 140 1.47 2.88 27.10
CA VAL A 140 1.72 2.76 28.55
C VAL A 140 0.37 2.44 29.21
N PRO A 141 0.20 1.26 29.82
CA PRO A 141 -0.99 0.95 30.58
C PRO A 141 -1.18 1.99 31.69
N LEU A 142 -2.37 2.57 31.78
CA LEU A 142 -2.72 3.41 32.93
C LEU A 142 -2.60 2.53 34.18
N ARG A 143 -1.71 2.92 35.09
CA ARG A 143 -1.53 2.25 36.37
C ARG A 143 -2.84 2.41 37.16
N GLU A 144 -3.59 1.33 37.37
CA GLU A 144 -4.69 1.32 38.35
C GLU A 144 -4.09 1.60 39.73
N GLY A 145 -4.30 2.82 40.25
CA GLY A 145 -3.81 3.21 41.57
C GLY A 145 -3.37 4.67 41.68
N ASN A 146 -4.33 5.59 41.60
CA ASN A 146 -4.35 6.84 42.37
C ASN A 146 -5.69 7.55 42.09
N ALA A 147 -6.72 7.12 42.83
CA ALA A 147 -7.91 7.91 43.14
C ALA A 147 -7.95 8.07 44.66
#